data_AF-A0A414CB91-F1
#
_entry.id   AF-A0A414CB91-F1
#
_cell.length_a   1.000
_cell.length_b   1.000
_cell.length_c   1.000
_cell.angle_alpha   90.00
_cell.angle_beta   90.00
_cell.angle_gamma   90.00
#
_symmetry.space_group_name_H-M   'P 1'
#
loop_
_entity.id
_entity.type
_entity.pdbx_description
1 polymer ?
#
loop_
_entity_poly.entity_id
_entity_poly.type
_entity_poly.pdbx_seq_one_letter_code
_entity_poly.pdbx_strand_id
1 'polypeptide(L)'
;MGETLTIRKIQPSGTLVYRFLKRLFDFVFSLCVSVVLIIPVSIVCAFISLESPGNPLYAQERVGKGGKTIKILKLRSMVADAGDV
;
A
#
# COMPACT_ATOMS: atom_id res chain seq x y z
N MET A 1 15.63 22.79 20.99
CA MET A 1 15.99 23.43 19.70
C MET A 1 15.98 22.34 18.62
N GLY A 2 14.79 21.94 18.16
CA GLY A 2 14.65 20.82 17.22
C GLY A 2 14.41 21.38 15.82
N GLU A 3 15.33 21.12 14.90
CA GLU A 3 15.21 21.55 13.51
C GLU A 3 13.95 20.97 12.89
N THR A 4 12.99 21.85 12.57
CA THR A 4 11.80 21.52 11.79
C THR A 4 12.24 21.03 10.42
N LEU A 5 12.02 19.73 10.16
CA LEU A 5 12.24 19.08 8.87
C LEU A 5 11.55 19.92 7.77
N THR A 6 12.34 20.67 7.02
CA THR A 6 11.87 21.40 5.84
C THR A 6 11.48 20.36 4.81
N ILE A 7 10.17 20.09 4.69
CA ILE A 7 9.63 19.21 3.66
C ILE A 7 9.98 19.83 2.30
N ARG A 8 11.08 19.39 1.69
CA ARG A 8 11.41 19.74 0.31
C ARG A 8 10.23 19.30 -0.55
N LYS A 9 9.58 20.27 -1.18
CA LYS A 9 8.51 20.02 -2.15
C LYS A 9 9.15 19.34 -3.36
N ILE A 10 9.14 18.01 -3.38
CA ILE A 10 9.68 17.20 -4.48
C ILE A 10 8.87 17.54 -5.73
N GLN A 11 9.47 18.29 -6.65
CA GLN A 11 8.86 18.59 -7.94
C GLN A 11 8.91 17.32 -8.79
N PRO A 12 7.78 16.86 -9.35
CA PRO A 12 7.76 15.67 -10.17
C PRO A 12 8.57 15.92 -11.44
N SER A 13 9.70 15.23 -11.60
CA SER A 13 10.53 15.27 -12.80
C SER A 13 9.83 14.53 -13.96
N GLY A 14 9.74 15.14 -15.14
CA GLY A 14 9.21 14.53 -16.37
C GLY A 14 8.11 15.33 -17.09
N THR A 15 8.08 15.23 -18.42
CA THR A 15 7.09 15.84 -19.31
C THR A 15 5.66 15.38 -18.95
N LEU A 16 4.65 16.18 -19.27
CA LEU A 16 3.23 15.81 -19.06
C LEU A 16 2.88 14.47 -19.72
N VAL A 17 3.38 14.23 -20.93
CA VAL A 17 3.20 12.97 -21.67
C VAL A 17 3.75 11.77 -20.89
N TYR A 18 4.97 11.89 -20.34
CA TYR A 18 5.58 10.83 -19.54
C TYR A 18 4.73 10.49 -18.31
N ARG A 19 4.23 11.51 -17.60
CA ARG A 19 3.39 11.32 -16.41
C ARG A 19 2.07 10.63 -16.75
N PHE A 20 1.46 10.99 -17.87
CA PHE A 20 0.24 10.35 -18.35
C PHE A 20 0.48 8.89 -18.69
N LEU A 21 1.52 8.60 -19.47
CA LEU A 21 1.85 7.23 -19.87
C LEU A 21 2.25 6.36 -18.68
N LYS A 22 3.03 6.90 -17.74
CA LYS A 22 3.38 6.22 -16.48
C LYS A 22 2.13 5.87 -15.67
N ARG A 23 1.17 6.80 -15.56
CA ARG A 23 -0.07 6.57 -14.82
C ARG A 23 -0.94 5.50 -15.49
N LEU A 24 -1.03 5.52 -16.81
CA LEU A 24 -1.74 4.50 -17.59
C LEU A 24 -1.10 3.12 -17.40
N PHE A 25 0.23 3.05 -17.55
CA PHE A 25 0.99 1.83 -17.33
C PHE A 25 0.79 1.28 -15.91
N ASP A 26 0.95 2.11 -14.88
CA ASP A 26 0.78 1.68 -13.48
C ASP A 26 -0.61 1.12 -13.22
N PHE A 27 -1.66 1.71 -13.82
CA PHE A 27 -3.04 1.22 -13.68
C PHE A 27 -3.27 -0.11 -14.41
N VAL A 28 -2.91 -0.20 -15.69
CA VAL A 28 -3.10 -1.40 -16.50
C VAL A 28 -2.28 -2.57 -15.95
N PHE A 29 -1.00 -2.31 -15.63
CA PHE A 29 -0.11 -3.32 -15.07
C PHE A 29 -0.61 -3.81 -13.70
N SER A 30 -1.00 -2.88 -12.81
CA SER A 30 -1.57 -3.26 -11.51
C SER A 30 -2.83 -4.10 -11.69
N LEU A 31 -3.74 -3.74 -12.60
CA LEU A 31 -4.97 -4.48 -12.83
C LEU A 31 -4.68 -5.91 -13.31
N CYS A 32 -3.79 -6.07 -14.30
CA CYS A 32 -3.40 -7.38 -14.81
C CYS A 32 -2.80 -8.26 -13.71
N VAL A 33 -1.86 -7.72 -12.92
CA VAL A 33 -1.23 -8.44 -11.83
C VAL A 33 -2.25 -8.79 -10.74
N SER A 34 -3.16 -7.88 -10.40
CA SER A 34 -4.21 -8.13 -9.40
C SER A 34 -5.13 -9.29 -9.81
N VAL A 35 -5.51 -9.38 -11.09
CA VAL A 35 -6.35 -10.49 -11.59
C VAL A 35 -5.64 -11.83 -11.46
N VAL A 36 -4.34 -11.89 -11.76
CA VAL A 36 -3.55 -13.13 -11.64
C VAL A 36 -3.33 -13.52 -10.17
N LEU A 37 -3.05 -12.54 -9.31
CA LEU A 37 -2.73 -12.77 -7.90
C LEU A 37 -3.94 -12.99 -7.00
N ILE A 38 -5.17 -12.76 -7.47
CA ILE A 38 -6.36 -12.88 -6.62
C ILE A 38 -6.51 -14.29 -6.05
N ILE A 39 -6.19 -15.33 -6.82
CA ILE A 39 -6.26 -16.73 -6.42
C ILE A 39 -5.24 -17.02 -5.30
N PRO A 40 -3.92 -16.87 -5.50
CA PRO A 40 -2.95 -17.17 -4.44
C PRO A 40 -3.12 -16.28 -3.21
N VAL A 41 -3.48 -15.00 -3.37
CA VAL A 41 -3.73 -14.11 -2.22
C VAL A 41 -4.95 -14.58 -1.41
N SER A 42 -6.02 -15.03 -2.08
CA SER A 42 -7.20 -15.57 -1.36
C SER A 42 -6.87 -16.82 -0.55
N ILE A 43 -5.99 -17.69 -1.06
CA ILE A 43 -5.51 -18.89 -0.36
C ILE A 43 -4.72 -18.49 0.89
N VAL A 44 -3.81 -17.54 0.77
CA VAL A 44 -3.03 -17.04 1.92
C VAL A 44 -3.95 -16.38 2.95
N CYS A 45 -4.93 -15.58 2.53
CA CYS A 45 -5.94 -15.02 3.42
C CYS A 45 -6.71 -16.10 4.19
N ALA A 46 -7.09 -17.20 3.51
CA ALA A 46 -7.76 -18.31 4.17
C ALA A 46 -6.87 -18.97 5.23
N PHE A 47 -5.59 -19.21 4.94
CA PHE A 47 -4.65 -19.75 5.93
C PHE A 47 -4.50 -18.84 7.16
N ILE A 48 -4.36 -17.53 6.95
CA ILE A 48 -4.24 -16.56 8.06
C ILE A 48 -5.50 -16.57 8.94
N SER A 49 -6.69 -16.65 8.32
CA SER A 49 -7.97 -16.72 9.05
C SER A 49 -8.19 -18.05 9.77
N LEU A 50 -7.53 -19.13 9.34
CA LEU A 50 -7.55 -20.42 10.04
C LEU A 50 -6.58 -20.42 11.24
N GLU A 51 -5.44 -19.73 11.12
CA GLU A 51 -4.43 -19.66 12.18
C GLU A 51 -4.85 -18.72 13.32
N SER A 52 -5.47 -17.58 13.00
CA SER A 52 -5.89 -16.59 13.99
C SER A 52 -7.26 -15.99 13.68
N PRO A 53 -8.13 -15.81 14.68
CA PRO A 53 -9.41 -15.15 14.45
C PRO A 53 -9.22 -13.68 14.05
N GLY A 54 -9.96 -13.26 13.03
CA GLY A 54 -10.04 -11.85 12.59
C GLY A 54 -9.68 -11.64 11.12
N ASN A 55 -9.53 -10.36 10.76
CA ASN A 55 -9.31 -9.94 9.38
C ASN A 55 -7.88 -10.29 8.91
N PRO A 56 -7.69 -11.08 7.83
CA PRO A 56 -6.36 -11.42 7.34
C PRO A 56 -5.60 -10.24 6.72
N LEU A 57 -6.23 -9.08 6.58
CA LEU A 57 -5.63 -7.85 6.07
C LEU A 57 -5.45 -6.79 7.17
N TYR A 58 -4.29 -6.13 7.15
CA TYR A 58 -3.94 -5.00 8.00
C TYR A 58 -3.70 -3.74 7.16
N ALA A 59 -4.28 -2.61 7.57
CA ALA A 59 -4.14 -1.34 6.88
C ALA A 59 -3.13 -0.43 7.60
N GLN A 60 -1.98 -0.19 7.00
CA GLN A 60 -0.95 0.70 7.54
C GLN A 60 -1.03 2.09 6.94
N GLU A 61 -1.08 3.14 7.76
CA GLU A 61 -1.03 4.53 7.29
C GLU A 61 0.40 4.97 6.93
N ARG A 62 0.56 5.61 5.78
CA ARG A 62 1.81 6.20 5.30
C ARG A 62 1.57 7.53 4.61
N VAL A 63 2.55 8.43 4.64
CA VAL A 63 2.48 9.70 3.90
C VAL A 63 2.75 9.43 2.41
N GLY A 64 1.79 9.75 1.57
CA GLY A 64 1.83 9.59 0.12
C GLY A 64 2.12 10.90 -0.64
N LYS A 65 1.73 10.93 -1.92
CA LYS A 65 2.01 12.05 -2.83
C LYS A 65 1.42 13.37 -2.32
N GLY A 66 2.28 14.38 -2.20
CA GLY A 66 1.86 15.72 -1.78
C GLY A 66 1.49 15.82 -0.30
N GLY A 67 1.99 14.91 0.55
CA GLY A 67 1.74 14.93 1.99
C GLY A 67 0.39 14.30 2.40
N LYS A 68 -0.38 13.77 1.45
CA LYS A 68 -1.66 13.11 1.74
C LYS A 68 -1.41 11.72 2.34
N THR A 69 -2.08 11.39 3.44
CA THR A 69 -2.02 10.05 4.03
C THR A 69 -2.69 9.03 3.12
N ILE A 70 -2.08 7.85 3.00
CA ILE A 70 -2.57 6.70 2.25
C ILE A 70 -2.55 5.47 3.14
N LYS A 71 -3.54 4.60 2.98
CA LYS A 71 -3.60 3.31 3.66
C LYS A 71 -3.05 2.24 2.73
N ILE A 72 -2.03 1.52 3.21
CA ILE A 72 -1.42 0.39 2.51
C ILE A 72 -1.96 -0.89 3.13
N LEU A 73 -2.70 -1.68 2.34
CA LEU A 73 -3.17 -2.99 2.75
C LEU A 73 -2.03 -4.01 2.66
N LYS A 74 -1.86 -4.80 3.72
CA LYS A 74 -0.88 -5.89 3.82
C LYS A 74 -1.55 -7.12 4.39
N LEU A 75 -1.01 -8.29 4.07
CA LEU A 75 -1.37 -9.53 4.76
C LEU A 75 -0.92 -9.43 6.23
N ARG A 76 -1.78 -9.86 7.14
CA ARG A 76 -1.51 -9.87 8.57
C ARG A 76 -0.48 -10.96 8.86
N SER A 77 0.63 -10.57 9.48
CA SER A 77 1.68 -11.48 9.96
C SER A 77 1.83 -11.50 11.49
N MET A 78 1.17 -10.60 12.19
CA MET A 78 1.18 -10.48 13.65
C MET A 78 -0.23 -10.71 14.19
N VAL A 79 -0.33 -11.06 15.48
CA VAL A 79 -1.63 -11.20 16.16
C VAL A 79 -2.44 -9.90 16.07
N ALA A 80 -3.77 -10.01 16.09
CA ALA A 80 -4.68 -8.89 15.90
C ALA A 80 -4.39 -7.68 16.81
N ASP A 81 -3.93 -7.93 18.03
CA ASP A 81 -3.75 -6.91 19.08
C ASP A 81 -2.30 -6.39 19.20
N ALA A 82 -1.41 -6.69 18.25
CA ALA A 82 0.00 -6.28 18.34
C ALA A 82 0.23 -4.75 18.32
N GLY A 83 -0.80 -3.95 17.99
CA GLY A 83 -0.74 -2.49 17.97
C GLY A 83 -1.38 -1.80 19.20
N ASP A 84 -2.00 -2.55 20.11
CA ASP A 84 -2.70 -2.04 21.30
C ASP A 84 -1.87 -2.19 22.60
N VAL A 85 -0.56 -2.46 22.47
CA VAL A 85 0.40 -2.56 23.61
C VAL A 85 1.31 -1.34 23.73
#